data_AF-A0A3L7X9M2-F1
#
_entry.id   AF-A0A3L7X9M2-F1
#
_cell.length_a   1.000
_cell.length_b   1.000
_cell.length_c   1.000
_cell.angle_alpha   90.00
_cell.angle_beta   90.00
_cell.angle_gamma   90.00
#
_symmetry.space_group_name_H-M   'P 1'
#
loop_
_entity.id
_entity.type
_entity.pdbx_description
1 polymer ?
#
loop_
_entity_poly.entity_id
_entity_poly.type
_entity_poly.pdbx_seq_one_letter_code
_entity_poly.pdbx_strand_id
1 'polypeptide(L)' 'EAARYYNAGVDPDARELSPGVVMVERFVRRSIERGIRTLDLLRGDEPYKYEWGAVDAPIQRLLVRRTGIG' A
#
# COMPACT_ATOMS: atom_id res chain seq x y z
N GLU A 1 -13.07 6.69 1.35
CA GLU A 1 -12.48 5.34 1.54
C GLU A 1 -11.20 5.24 0.73
N ALA A 2 -10.17 4.55 1.23
CA ALA A 2 -8.89 4.37 0.54
C ALA A 2 -8.76 2.95 -0.01
N ALA A 3 -8.25 2.82 -1.24
CA ALA A 3 -7.90 1.52 -1.80
C ALA A 3 -6.55 1.05 -1.23
N ARG A 4 -6.45 -0.21 -0.81
CA ARG A 4 -5.22 -0.77 -0.21
C ARG A 4 -4.54 -1.73 -1.15
N TYR A 5 -3.25 -1.51 -1.40
CA TYR A 5 -2.43 -2.40 -2.18
C TYR A 5 -1.83 -3.49 -1.28
N TYR A 6 -2.67 -4.42 -0.82
CA TYR A 6 -2.32 -5.33 0.28
C TYR A 6 -1.38 -6.48 -0.12
N ASN A 7 -1.75 -7.19 -1.19
CA ASN A 7 -1.00 -8.35 -1.66
C ASN A 7 -0.79 -8.26 -3.16
N ALA A 8 0.44 -8.46 -3.57
CA ALA A 8 0.84 -8.54 -4.96
C ALA A 8 1.94 -9.60 -5.10
N GLY A 9 1.79 -10.48 -6.09
CA GLY A 9 2.77 -11.48 -6.44
C GLY A 9 3.16 -11.28 -7.91
N VAL A 10 4.43 -11.52 -8.22
CA VAL A 10 4.95 -11.48 -9.59
C VAL A 10 5.69 -12.77 -9.88
N ASP A 11 5.68 -13.16 -11.15
CA ASP A 11 6.57 -14.20 -11.64
C ASP A 11 8.02 -13.67 -11.60
N PRO A 12 8.94 -14.32 -10.86
CA PRO A 12 10.34 -13.91 -10.79
C PRO A 12 11.03 -13.88 -12.17
N ASP A 13 10.65 -14.78 -13.08
CA ASP A 13 11.28 -14.90 -14.40
C ASP A 13 10.88 -13.73 -15.32
N ALA A 14 9.81 -13.01 -14.98
CA ALA A 14 9.33 -11.84 -15.71
C ALA A 14 9.93 -10.51 -15.22
N ARG A 15 10.95 -10.54 -14.35
CA ARG A 15 11.50 -9.32 -13.69
C ARG A 15 11.87 -8.20 -14.66
N GLU A 16 12.48 -8.53 -15.80
CA GLU A 16 12.89 -7.55 -16.83
C GLU A 16 11.71 -6.77 -17.42
N LEU A 17 10.49 -7.30 -17.33
CA LEU A 17 9.27 -6.64 -17.80
C LEU A 17 8.66 -5.71 -16.74
N SER A 18 9.25 -5.61 -15.56
CA SER A 18 8.77 -4.79 -14.44
C SER A 18 7.29 -5.04 -14.06
N PRO A 19 6.85 -6.29 -13.86
CA PRO A 19 5.44 -6.63 -13.62
C PRO A 19 4.86 -5.93 -12.38
N GLY A 20 5.68 -5.66 -11.36
CA GLY A 20 5.28 -4.88 -10.17
C GLY A 20 4.83 -3.46 -10.51
N VAL A 21 5.56 -2.77 -11.38
CA VAL A 21 5.23 -1.41 -11.84
C VAL A 21 3.93 -1.41 -12.61
N VAL A 22 3.77 -2.36 -13.54
CA VAL A 22 2.53 -2.50 -14.32
C VAL A 22 1.33 -2.76 -13.41
N MET A 23 1.47 -3.61 -12.39
CA MET A 23 0.38 -3.86 -11.44
C MET A 23 -0.01 -2.60 -10.64
N VAL A 24 0.96 -1.83 -10.15
CA VAL A 24 0.70 -0.56 -9.44
C VAL A 24 -0.04 0.41 -10.37
N GLU A 25 0.41 0.55 -11.62
CA GLU A 25 -0.26 1.37 -12.65
C GLU A 25 -1.71 0.92 -12.87
N ARG A 26 -1.94 -0.40 -13.06
CA ARG A 26 -3.29 -0.96 -13.25
C ARG A 26 -4.18 -0.66 -12.06
N PHE A 27 -3.64 -0.78 -10.85
CA PHE A 27 -4.38 -0.55 -9.61
C PHE A 27 -4.73 0.92 -9.37
N VAL A 28 -3.79 1.84 -9.63
CA VAL A 28 -4.01 3.29 -9.57
C VAL A 28 -5.10 3.71 -10.55
N ARG A 29 -5.00 3.31 -11.83
CA ARG A 29 -6.01 3.68 -12.84
C ARG A 29 -7.41 3.20 -12.46
N ARG A 30 -7.54 1.92 -12.06
CA ARG A 30 -8.84 1.36 -11.64
C ARG A 30 -9.41 2.07 -10.41
N SER A 31 -8.56 2.53 -9.50
CA SER A 31 -8.98 3.30 -8.33
C SER A 31 -9.55 4.66 -8.72
N ILE A 32 -8.87 5.36 -9.65
CA ILE A 32 -9.34 6.64 -10.20
C ILE A 32 -10.69 6.48 -10.91
N GLU A 33 -10.84 5.45 -11.75
CA GLU A 33 -12.11 5.15 -12.46
C GLU A 33 -13.28 4.90 -11.49
N ARG A 34 -12.99 4.45 -10.27
CA ARG A 34 -13.98 4.22 -9.21
C ARG A 34 -14.20 5.44 -8.30
N GLY A 35 -13.59 6.58 -8.63
CA GLY A 35 -13.67 7.80 -7.82
C GLY A 35 -12.89 7.74 -6.52
N ILE A 36 -11.98 6.77 -6.35
CA ILE A 36 -11.11 6.69 -5.17
C ILE A 36 -10.00 7.73 -5.29
N ARG A 37 -9.85 8.54 -4.24
CA ARG A 37 -8.90 9.67 -4.19
C ARG A 37 -7.66 9.40 -3.34
N THR A 38 -7.63 8.25 -2.67
CA THR A 38 -6.55 7.89 -1.76
C THR A 38 -6.20 6.42 -1.96
N LEU A 39 -4.92 6.17 -2.17
CA LEU A 39 -4.36 4.83 -2.30
C LEU A 39 -3.34 4.63 -1.18
N ASP A 40 -3.50 3.55 -0.44
CA ASP A 40 -2.68 3.17 0.70
C ASP A 40 -1.72 2.04 0.25
N LEU A 41 -0.45 2.40 0.08
CA LEU A 41 0.65 1.49 -0.29
C LEU A 41 1.19 0.70 0.91
N LEU A 42 0.51 0.79 2.05
CA LEU A 42 0.82 0.15 3.31
C LEU A 42 2.17 0.59 3.91
N ARG A 43 2.47 -0.02 5.06
CA ARG A 43 3.74 0.11 5.77
C ARG A 43 4.93 -0.24 4.88
N GLY A 44 6.03 0.47 5.11
CA GLY A 44 7.32 0.25 4.46
C GLY A 44 7.78 1.51 3.77
N ASP A 45 9.09 1.67 3.66
CA ASP A 45 9.81 2.80 3.09
C ASP A 45 10.41 2.46 1.72
N GLU A 46 9.80 1.51 0.99
CA GLU A 46 10.31 1.09 -0.31
C GLU A 46 10.36 2.29 -1.29
N PRO A 47 11.52 2.59 -1.91
CA PRO A 47 11.72 3.81 -2.69
C PRO A 47 10.66 4.09 -3.75
N TYR A 48 10.20 3.03 -4.44
CA TYR A 48 9.18 3.17 -5.48
C TYR A 48 7.91 3.84 -4.96
N LYS A 49 7.51 3.64 -3.69
CA LYS A 49 6.30 4.27 -3.14
C LYS A 49 6.37 5.79 -3.26
N TYR A 50 7.53 6.36 -2.95
CA TYR A 50 7.77 7.80 -3.02
C TYR A 50 7.91 8.28 -4.48
N GLU A 51 8.46 7.46 -5.37
CA GLU A 51 8.47 7.75 -6.82
C GLU A 51 7.04 7.90 -7.39
N TRP A 52 6.07 7.18 -6.81
CA TRP A 52 4.65 7.30 -7.11
C TRP A 52 3.93 8.42 -6.32
N GLY A 53 4.67 9.25 -5.58
CA GLY A 53 4.13 10.38 -4.83
C GLY A 53 3.51 10.03 -3.47
N ALA A 54 3.84 8.85 -2.91
CA ALA A 54 3.42 8.52 -1.56
C ALA A 54 4.02 9.48 -0.54
N VAL A 55 3.23 9.75 0.50
CA VAL A 55 3.65 10.50 1.68
C VAL A 55 3.48 9.62 2.89
N ASP A 56 4.36 9.79 3.87
CA ASP A 56 4.29 9.01 5.11
C ASP A 56 2.98 9.27 5.85
N ALA A 57 2.39 8.20 6.39
CA ALA A 57 1.23 8.25 7.26
C ALA A 57 1.58 7.59 8.61
N PRO A 58 1.20 8.21 9.75
CA PRO A 58 1.53 7.67 11.06
C PRO A 58 0.80 6.34 11.32
N ILE A 59 1.56 5.29 11.65
CA ILE A 59 1.01 4.01 12.09
C ILE A 59 0.95 3.99 13.61
N GLN A 60 -0.25 3.80 14.15
CA GLN A 60 -0.48 3.77 15.60
C GLN A 60 -0.40 2.33 16.14
N ARG A 61 0.23 2.16 17.30
CA ARG A 61 0.20 0.92 18.07
C ARG A 61 -0.58 1.14 19.36
N LEU A 62 -1.76 0.53 19.45
CA LEU A 62 -2.58 0.56 20.65
C LEU A 62 -2.24 -0.64 21.55
N LEU A 63 -1.79 -0.36 22.77
CA LEU A 63 -1.57 -1.38 23.81
C LEU A 63 -2.64 -1.24 24.88
N VAL A 64 -3.55 -2.22 24.96
CA VAL A 64 -4.58 -2.26 25.99
C VAL A 64 -4.12 -3.17 27.12
N ARG A 65 -4.10 -2.67 28.35
CA ARG A 65 -3.85 -3.46 29.56
C ARG A 65 -5.09 -3.45 30.41
N ARG A 66 -5.50 -4.62 30.88
CA ARG A 66 -6.48 -4.73 31.95
C ARG A 66 -5.81 -4.30 33.25
N THR A 67 -6.24 -3.21 33.86
CA THR A 67 -5.93 -2.94 35.26
C THR A 67 -6.64 -3.98 36.12
N GLY A 68 -5.90 -4.66 37.00
CA GLY A 68 -6.49 -5.60 37.95
C GLY A 68 -7.60 -4.89 38.74
N ILE A 69 -8.73 -5.59 38.90
CA ILE A 69 -9.63 -5.28 40.00
C ILE A 69 -8.92 -5.85 41.23
N GLY A 70 -8.77 -5.04 42.28
CA GLY A 70 -7.96 -5.33 43.47
C GLY A 70 -8.13 -6.73 44.05
#